data_AF-A0A6J2QCK7-F1
#
_entry.id   AF-A0A6J2QCK7-F1
#
_cell.length_a   1.000
_cell.length_b   1.000
_cell.length_c   1.000
_cell.angle_alpha   90.00
_cell.angle_beta   90.00
_cell.angle_gamma   90.00
#
_symmetry.space_group_name_H-M   'P 1'
#
loop_
_entity.id
_entity.type
_entity.pdbx_description
1 polymer ?
#
loop_
_entity_poly.entity_id
_entity_poly.type
_entity_poly.pdbx_seq_one_letter_code
_entity_poly.pdbx_strand_id
1 'polypeptide(L)'
;MLAILSVLFLYLYSPVCGVFQKLYCSMSDSCECDFKPNIRDLEWDLYKNVYGQHLAQEIVSEEVARFLQNKIPERPLVLSFHGSSGTGKTLVSSK
;
A
#
# COMPACT_ATOMS: atom_id res chain seq x y z
N MET A 1 23.40 3.68 -41.98
CA MET A 1 23.10 4.91 -41.20
C MET A 1 21.74 4.85 -40.49
N LEU A 2 20.61 4.56 -41.17
CA LEU A 2 19.29 4.50 -40.53
C LEU A 2 19.16 3.47 -39.39
N ALA A 3 19.70 2.25 -39.55
CA ALA A 3 19.64 1.22 -38.52
C ALA A 3 20.44 1.57 -37.24
N ILE A 4 21.52 2.34 -37.39
CA ILE A 4 22.33 2.79 -36.26
C ILE A 4 21.56 3.88 -35.49
N LEU A 5 20.86 4.75 -36.22
CA LEU A 5 20.00 5.79 -35.63
C LEU A 5 18.81 5.18 -34.88
N SER A 6 18.17 4.13 -35.42
CA SER A 6 17.02 3.49 -34.76
C SER A 6 17.43 2.73 -33.51
N VAL A 7 18.59 2.06 -33.52
CA VAL A 7 19.13 1.39 -32.33
C VAL A 7 19.49 2.40 -31.24
N LEU A 8 20.10 3.54 -31.60
CA LEU A 8 20.36 4.65 -30.66
C LEU A 8 19.07 5.23 -30.07
N PHE A 9 18.03 5.39 -30.90
CA PHE A 9 16.73 5.90 -30.46
C PHE A 9 16.07 4.95 -29.46
N LEU A 10 16.11 3.64 -29.72
CA LEU A 10 15.59 2.62 -28.81
C LEU A 10 16.40 2.55 -27.49
N TYR A 11 17.74 2.71 -27.57
CA TYR A 11 18.62 2.74 -26.41
C TYR A 11 18.34 3.94 -25.50
N LEU A 12 17.98 5.08 -26.08
CA LEU A 12 17.67 6.31 -25.37
C LEU A 12 16.21 6.36 -24.87
N TYR A 13 15.28 5.64 -25.51
CA TYR A 13 13.86 5.67 -25.14
C TYR A 13 13.59 5.11 -23.74
N SER A 14 14.24 4.00 -23.39
CA SER A 14 14.09 3.34 -22.09
C SER A 14 14.55 4.20 -20.89
N PRO A 15 15.76 4.81 -20.89
CA PRO A 15 16.18 5.69 -19.80
C PRO A 15 15.38 6.99 -19.75
N VAL A 16 14.97 7.53 -20.91
CA VAL A 16 14.13 8.73 -20.98
C VAL A 16 12.77 8.48 -20.32
N CYS A 17 12.10 7.36 -20.64
CA CYS A 17 10.83 7.00 -20.03
C CYS A 17 10.94 6.87 -18.50
N GLY A 18 12.01 6.24 -18.00
CA GLY A 18 12.25 6.10 -16.56
C GLY A 18 12.47 7.42 -15.81
N VAL A 19 13.16 8.38 -16.43
CA VAL A 19 13.39 9.72 -15.85
C VAL A 19 12.10 10.54 -15.82
N PHE A 20 11.32 10.51 -16.91
CA PHE A 20 10.02 11.19 -16.98
C PHE A 20 9.03 10.61 -15.98
N GLN A 21 9.00 9.29 -15.79
CA GLN A 21 8.15 8.65 -14.80
C GLN A 21 8.54 9.07 -13.37
N LYS A 22 9.84 9.15 -13.04
CA LYS A 22 10.30 9.68 -11.74
C LYS A 22 9.91 11.14 -11.52
N LEU A 23 10.09 12.00 -12.51
CA LEU A 23 9.70 13.42 -12.43
C LEU A 23 8.19 13.57 -12.29
N TYR A 24 7.43 12.81 -13.07
CA TYR A 24 5.98 12.76 -12.98
C TYR A 24 5.55 12.31 -11.58
N CYS A 25 6.12 11.22 -11.03
CA CYS A 25 5.84 10.76 -9.66
C CYS A 25 6.28 11.73 -8.57
N SER A 26 7.31 12.53 -8.80
CA SER A 26 7.74 13.55 -7.85
C SER A 26 6.80 14.76 -7.82
N MET A 27 6.07 15.01 -8.91
CA MET A 27 5.14 16.15 -9.04
C MET A 27 3.67 15.75 -8.88
N SER A 28 3.34 14.50 -9.20
CA SER A 28 2.01 13.90 -9.13
C SER A 28 1.87 13.13 -7.82
N ASP A 29 0.71 13.26 -7.17
CA ASP A 29 0.35 12.43 -6.01
C ASP A 29 -0.06 11.00 -6.38
N SER A 30 -0.13 10.68 -7.67
CA SER A 30 -0.55 9.37 -8.18
C SER A 30 0.57 8.77 -9.01
N CYS A 31 1.14 7.67 -8.49
CA CYS A 31 2.03 6.79 -9.22
C CYS A 31 1.70 5.33 -8.98
N GLU A 32 2.01 4.50 -9.98
CA GLU A 32 1.60 3.10 -10.04
C GLU A 32 2.17 2.23 -8.90
N CYS A 33 3.20 2.73 -8.21
CA CYS A 33 3.82 2.08 -7.05
C CYS A 33 3.64 2.86 -5.73
N ASP A 34 2.77 3.88 -5.69
CA ASP A 34 2.62 4.76 -4.53
C ASP A 34 1.63 4.14 -3.53
N PHE A 35 2.16 3.44 -2.53
CA PHE A 35 1.36 2.85 -1.46
C PHE A 35 0.92 3.92 -0.46
N LYS A 36 -0.27 4.48 -0.68
CA LYS A 36 -0.92 5.50 0.17
C LYS A 36 -2.27 5.00 0.71
N PRO A 37 -2.28 4.04 1.64
CA PRO A 37 -3.52 3.51 2.23
C PRO A 37 -4.27 4.60 3.00
N ASN A 38 -5.59 4.65 2.85
CA ASN A 38 -6.46 5.54 3.63
C ASN A 38 -6.91 4.83 4.92
N ILE A 39 -6.33 5.25 6.05
CA ILE A 39 -6.65 4.69 7.37
C ILE A 39 -8.11 4.87 7.75
N ARG A 40 -8.74 5.98 7.35
CA ARG A 40 -10.16 6.21 7.67
C ARG A 40 -11.08 5.24 6.94
N ASP A 41 -10.71 4.86 5.72
CA ASP A 41 -11.46 3.87 4.96
C ASP A 41 -11.30 2.49 5.59
N LEU A 42 -10.11 2.16 6.12
CA LEU A 42 -9.89 0.94 6.90
C LEU A 42 -10.75 0.89 8.17
N GLU A 43 -10.75 1.96 8.97
CA GLU A 43 -11.60 2.08 10.18
C GLU A 43 -13.08 1.84 9.84
N TRP A 44 -13.55 2.47 8.76
CA TRP A 44 -14.93 2.38 8.33
C TRP A 44 -15.30 1.00 7.77
N ASP A 45 -14.40 0.35 7.04
CA ASP A 45 -14.63 -1.01 6.54
C ASP A 45 -14.68 -2.02 7.69
N LEU A 46 -13.80 -1.89 8.68
CA LEU A 46 -13.84 -2.72 9.89
C LEU A 46 -15.14 -2.50 10.68
N TYR A 47 -15.53 -1.24 10.88
CA TYR A 47 -16.76 -0.88 11.58
C TYR A 47 -18.01 -1.45 10.90
N LYS A 48 -18.08 -1.37 9.57
CA LYS A 48 -19.25 -1.81 8.80
C LYS A 48 -19.37 -3.32 8.65
N ASN A 49 -18.26 -4.04 8.59
CA ASN A 49 -18.27 -5.45 8.19
C ASN A 49 -17.95 -6.43 9.32
N VAL A 50 -17.26 -5.99 10.39
CA VAL A 50 -16.80 -6.88 11.46
C VAL A 50 -17.67 -6.68 12.72
N TYR A 51 -18.68 -7.51 12.91
CA TYR A 51 -19.63 -7.31 14.00
C TYR A 51 -19.14 -7.85 15.35
N GLY A 52 -19.42 -7.12 16.43
CA GLY A 52 -19.17 -7.56 17.81
C GLY A 52 -17.69 -7.60 18.24
N GLN A 53 -16.75 -7.23 17.36
CA GLN A 53 -15.31 -7.26 17.62
C GLN A 53 -14.71 -5.85 17.77
N HIS A 54 -15.31 -5.01 18.63
CA HIS A 54 -14.87 -3.62 18.84
C HIS A 54 -13.36 -3.50 19.16
N LEU A 55 -12.82 -4.41 19.99
CA LEU A 55 -11.39 -4.45 20.28
C LEU A 55 -10.53 -4.70 19.03
N ALA A 56 -10.96 -5.62 18.16
CA ALA A 56 -10.22 -5.91 16.93
C ALA A 56 -10.32 -4.73 15.94
N GLN A 57 -11.48 -4.09 15.86
CA GLN A 57 -11.67 -2.90 15.01
C GLN A 57 -10.69 -1.78 15.41
N GLU A 58 -10.64 -1.45 16.70
CA GLU A 58 -9.81 -0.36 17.23
C GLU A 58 -8.31 -0.67 17.17
N ILE A 59 -7.90 -1.85 17.67
CA ILE A 59 -6.47 -2.22 17.74
C ILE A 59 -5.87 -2.34 16.32
N VAL A 60 -6.60 -2.94 15.38
CA VAL A 60 -6.10 -3.12 14.01
C VAL A 60 -5.95 -1.77 13.32
N SER A 61 -6.96 -0.89 13.40
CA SER A 61 -6.87 0.42 12.75
C SER A 61 -5.75 1.27 13.35
N GLU A 62 -5.61 1.29 14.68
CA GLU A 62 -4.59 2.10 15.35
C GLU A 62 -3.17 1.61 15.06
N GLU A 63 -2.90 0.30 15.20
CA GLU A 63 -1.55 -0.22 15.01
C GLU A 63 -1.11 -0.18 13.54
N VAL A 64 -2.03 -0.40 12.59
CA VAL A 64 -1.76 -0.21 11.16
C VAL A 64 -1.47 1.27 10.87
N ALA A 65 -2.27 2.20 11.40
CA ALA A 65 -2.04 3.63 11.22
C ALA A 65 -0.68 4.05 11.78
N ARG A 66 -0.36 3.63 13.01
CA ARG A 66 0.91 3.92 13.69
C ARG A 66 2.10 3.37 12.91
N PHE A 67 2.01 2.13 12.42
CA PHE A 67 3.07 1.51 11.62
C PHE A 67 3.32 2.28 10.32
N LEU A 68 2.25 2.69 9.62
CA LEU A 68 2.35 3.41 8.36
C LEU A 68 2.84 4.85 8.51
N GLN A 69 2.61 5.48 9.67
CA GLN A 69 3.18 6.80 9.99
C GLN A 69 4.69 6.75 10.19
N ASN A 70 5.24 5.61 10.64
CA ASN A 70 6.68 5.44 10.80
C ASN A 70 7.34 5.04 9.48
N LYS A 71 8.03 6.00 8.83
CA LYS A 71 8.72 5.76 7.56
C LYS A 71 9.90 4.78 7.67
N ILE A 72 10.46 4.58 8.86
CA ILE A 72 11.61 3.71 9.11
C ILE A 72 11.33 2.87 10.36
N PRO A 73 10.47 1.85 10.25
CA PRO A 73 10.15 1.01 11.39
C PRO A 73 11.34 0.11 11.76
N GLU A 74 11.65 0.04 13.06
CA GLU A 74 12.74 -0.82 13.56
C GLU A 74 12.42 -2.32 13.44
N ARG A 75 11.13 -2.66 13.37
CA ARG A 75 10.61 -4.05 13.32
C ARG A 75 9.35 -4.11 12.44
N PRO A 76 9.06 -5.25 11.80
CA PRO A 76 7.82 -5.42 11.05
C PRO A 76 6.60 -5.42 11.97
N LEU A 77 5.46 -4.94 11.46
CA LEU A 77 4.16 -5.13 12.10
C LEU A 77 3.77 -6.61 12.04
N VAL A 78 3.46 -7.19 13.20
CA VAL A 78 2.99 -8.57 13.31
C VAL A 78 1.69 -8.58 14.08
N LEU A 79 0.63 -9.08 13.46
CA LEU A 79 -0.70 -9.23 14.06
C LEU A 79 -1.03 -10.72 14.19
N SER A 80 -1.56 -11.14 15.33
CA SER A 80 -2.01 -12.50 15.56
C SER A 80 -3.45 -12.51 16.06
N PHE A 81 -4.35 -13.07 15.25
CA PHE A 81 -5.77 -13.14 15.56
C PHE A 81 -6.13 -14.47 16.22
N HIS A 82 -6.67 -14.41 17.43
CA HIS A 82 -7.11 -15.59 18.20
C HIS A 82 -8.61 -15.55 18.45
N GLY A 83 -9.25 -16.72 18.51
CA GLY A 83 -10.68 -16.84 18.78
C GLY A 83 -11.33 -18.05 18.09
N SER A 84 -12.59 -18.31 18.41
CA SER A 84 -13.37 -19.43 17.87
C SER A 84 -13.53 -19.38 16.35
N SER A 85 -13.87 -20.51 15.73
CA SER A 85 -14.17 -20.55 14.29
C SER A 85 -15.39 -19.67 13.96
N GLY A 86 -15.40 -19.05 12.78
CA GLY A 86 -16.52 -18.23 12.32
C GLY A 86 -16.63 -16.82 12.91
N THR A 87 -15.69 -16.38 13.78
CA THR A 87 -15.77 -15.07 14.45
C THR A 87 -15.15 -13.89 13.68
N GLY A 88 -14.79 -14.08 12.40
CA GLY A 88 -14.31 -13.00 11.53
C GLY A 88 -12.78 -12.79 11.46
N LYS A 89 -11.95 -13.69 12.03
CA LYS A 89 -10.48 -13.56 11.97
C LYS A 89 -9.93 -13.39 10.54
N THR A 90 -10.35 -14.26 9.62
CA THR A 90 -9.94 -14.20 8.21
C THR A 90 -10.52 -12.99 7.49
N LEU A 91 -11.73 -12.56 7.87
CA LEU A 91 -12.39 -11.38 7.29
C LEU A 91 -11.53 -10.12 7.52
N VAL A 92 -11.03 -9.95 8.75
CA VAL A 92 -10.14 -8.82 9.11
C VAL A 92 -8.84 -8.82 8.31
N SER A 93 -8.27 -9.99 8.00
CA SER A 93 -7.00 -10.08 7.25
C SER A 93 -7.14 -9.96 5.73
N SER A 94 -8.34 -10.18 5.19
CA SER A 94 -8.58 -10.26 3.73
C SER A 94 -9.05 -8.96 3.09
N LYS A 95 -9.29 -7.95 3.92
CA LYS A 95 -9.81 -6.64 3.56
C LYS A 95 -8.71 -5.60 3.70
#